data_AF-A0A523MW06-F1
#
_entry.id   AF-A0A523MW06-F1
#
_cell.length_a   1.000
_cell.length_b   1.000
_cell.length_c   1.000
_cell.angle_alpha   90.00
_cell.angle_beta   90.00
_cell.angle_gamma   90.00
#
_symmetry.space_group_name_H-M   'P 1'
#
loop_
_entity.id
_entity.type
_entity.pdbx_description
1 polymer ?
#
loop_
_entity_poly.entity_id
_entity_poly.type
_entity_poly.pdbx_seq_one_letter_code
_entity_poly.pdbx_strand_id
1 'polypeptide(L)' 'LSVPAFGECPQCHESKRPHHICPHCGYYKDKEVVAVETV' A
#
# COMPACT_ATOMS: atom_id res chain seq x y z
N LEU A 1 4.98 -10.31 -22.03
CA LEU A 1 5.15 -9.48 -20.81
C LEU A 1 4.08 -9.93 -19.80
N SER A 2 4.46 -10.27 -18.56
CA SER A 2 3.51 -10.66 -17.51
C SER A 2 2.94 -9.43 -16.82
N VAL A 3 1.63 -9.43 -16.57
CA VAL A 3 0.94 -8.32 -15.90
C VAL A 3 1.24 -8.39 -14.39
N PRO A 4 1.76 -7.32 -13.78
CA PRO A 4 1.98 -7.30 -12.33
C PRO A 4 0.64 -7.45 -11.59
N ALA A 5 0.62 -8.34 -10.60
CA ALA A 5 -0.53 -8.52 -9.73
C ALA A 5 -0.65 -7.36 -8.74
N PHE A 6 -1.86 -6.82 -8.61
CA PHE A 6 -2.22 -5.83 -7.60
C PHE A 6 -3.32 -6.42 -6.71
N GLY A 7 -3.26 -6.07 -5.43
CA GLY A 7 -4.29 -6.40 -4.44
C GLY A 7 -4.76 -5.13 -3.73
N GLU A 8 -5.85 -5.23 -3.00
CA GLU A 8 -6.41 -4.08 -2.27
C GLU A 8 -5.67 -3.86 -0.93
N CYS A 9 -5.48 -2.60 -0.55
CA CYS A 9 -4.95 -2.25 0.75
C CYS A 9 -6.04 -2.34 1.83
N PRO A 10 -5.87 -3.11 2.92
CA PRO A 10 -6.91 -3.24 3.94
C PRO A 10 -7.12 -1.96 4.78
N GLN A 11 -6.23 -0.98 4.70
CA GLN A 11 -6.30 0.26 5.48
C GLN A 11 -6.98 1.41 4.72
N CYS A 12 -6.65 1.61 3.44
CA CYS A 12 -7.21 2.71 2.63
C CYS A 12 -8.03 2.23 1.41
N HIS A 13 -8.16 0.93 1.20
CA HIS A 13 -8.87 0.30 0.07
C HIS A 13 -8.33 0.66 -1.32
N GLU A 14 -7.11 1.20 -1.39
CA GLU A 14 -6.44 1.53 -2.64
C GLU A 14 -5.71 0.32 -3.23
N SER A 15 -5.52 0.29 -4.55
CA SER A 15 -4.70 -0.72 -5.21
C SER A 15 -3.23 -0.64 -4.75
N LYS A 16 -2.68 -1.77 -4.30
CA LYS A 16 -1.29 -1.89 -3.89
C LYS A 16 -0.66 -3.17 -4.41
N ARG A 17 0.67 -3.18 -4.47
CA ARG A 17 1.40 -4.42 -4.76
C ARG A 17 1.39 -5.34 -3.53
N PRO A 18 1.17 -6.65 -3.71
CA PRO A 18 1.28 -7.61 -2.62
C PRO A 18 2.71 -7.60 -2.05
N HIS A 19 2.85 -7.73 -0.74
CA HIS A 19 4.11 -7.65 0.01
C HIS A 19 4.86 -6.30 -0.03
N HIS A 20 4.24 -5.23 -0.54
CA HIS A 20 4.79 -3.87 -0.44
C HIS A 20 4.02 -3.02 0.59
N ILE A 21 4.71 -2.00 1.10
CA ILE A 21 4.08 -0.92 1.86
C ILE A 21 3.12 -0.19 0.92
N CYS A 22 1.93 0.18 1.41
CA CYS A 22 1.01 0.97 0.62
C CYS A 22 1.60 2.38 0.39
N PRO A 23 1.80 2.83 -0.86
CA PRO A 23 2.35 4.15 -1.12
C PRO A 23 1.36 5.28 -0.80
N HIS A 24 0.07 4.97 -0.71
CA HIS A 24 -0.98 5.96 -0.41
C HIS A 24 -1.13 6.23 1.09
N CYS A 25 -1.15 5.19 1.93
CA CYS A 25 -1.31 5.38 3.38
C CYS A 25 -0.02 5.16 4.19
N GLY A 26 1.02 4.54 3.62
CA GLY A 26 2.27 4.25 4.33
C GLY A 26 2.20 3.04 5.26
N TYR A 27 1.10 2.29 5.26
CA TYR A 27 0.90 1.15 6.15
C TYR A 27 1.40 -0.19 5.57
N TYR A 28 1.96 -1.02 6.43
CA TYR A 28 2.26 -2.44 6.20
C TYR A 28 2.00 -3.25 7.48
N LYS A 29 1.15 -4.28 7.38
CA LYS A 29 0.73 -5.13 8.52
C LYS A 29 0.27 -4.31 9.73
N ASP A 30 -0.64 -3.37 9.49
CA ASP A 30 -1.25 -2.51 10.52
C ASP A 30 -0.27 -1.64 11.31
N LYS A 31 0.94 -1.48 10.77
CA LYS A 31 1.92 -0.50 11.23
C LYS A 31 2.10 0.55 10.17
N GLU A 32 2.05 1.81 10.60
CA GLU A 32 2.52 2.93 9.79
C GLU A 32 4.04 2.84 9.70
N VAL A 33 4.54 2.60 8.48
CA VAL A 33 5.99 2.48 8.22
C VAL A 33 6.54 3.76 7.63
N VAL A 34 5.70 4.51 6.92
CA VAL A 34 6.04 5.80 6.33
C VAL A 34 4.97 6.79 6.76
N ALA A 35 5.37 7.86 7.43
CA ALA A 35 4.49 9.01 7.61
C ALA A 35 4.25 9.63 6.24
N VAL A 36 3.11 9.34 5.63
CA VAL A 36 2.72 9.99 4.38
C VAL A 36 2.19 11.35 4.78
N GLU A 37 3.07 12.35 4.83
CA GLU A 37 2.68 13.74 5.06
C GLU A 37 1.78 14.17 3.90
N THR A 38 0.50 14.41 4.19
CA THR A 38 -0.42 15.06 3.25
C THR A 38 0.09 16.48 3.03
N VAL A 39 0.69 16.73 1.86
CA VAL A 39 0.96 18.08 1.35
C VAL A 39 -0.33 18.74 0.89
#